data_AF-A0A507DBJ1-F1
#
_entry.id   AF-A0A507DBJ1-F1
#
_cell.length_a   1.000
_cell.length_b   1.000
_cell.length_c   1.000
_cell.angle_alpha   90.00
_cell.angle_beta   90.00
_cell.angle_gamma   90.00
#
_symmetry.space_group_name_H-M   'P 1'
#
loop_
_entity.id
_entity.type
_entity.pdbx_description
1 polymer ?
#
loop_
_entity_poly.entity_id
_entity_poly.type
_entity_poly.pdbx_seq_one_letter_code
_entity_poly.pdbx_strand_id
1 'polypeptide(L)'
;MEALKAQAKPPLRTLVLNGDWFVGSVLATTLTKLTLRYASICKHKENVNKLRCEAMLIMTSIIRVGRSEFPSSPIDEDSHDRIMACLRLLSSITDEDSHLTSWLITCREWNQLLDQIHSSELLSCDLS
;
A
#
# COMPACT_ATOMS: atom_id res chain seq x y z
N MET A 1 -10.81 30.43 -2.38
CA MET A 1 -10.22 29.11 -2.01
C MET A 1 -8.78 29.02 -2.51
N GLU A 2 -7.96 30.05 -2.27
CA GLU A 2 -6.58 30.14 -2.78
C GLU A 2 -5.52 30.16 -1.67
N ALA A 3 -5.92 30.49 -0.44
CA ALA A 3 -5.01 30.61 0.70
C ALA A 3 -4.42 29.27 1.20
N LEU A 4 -4.95 28.11 0.79
CA LEU A 4 -4.43 26.79 1.16
C LEU A 4 -3.35 26.25 0.19
N LYS A 5 -3.06 26.98 -0.89
CA LYS A 5 -2.00 26.63 -1.85
C LYS A 5 -0.62 27.17 -1.43
N ALA A 6 -0.58 28.21 -0.59
CA ALA A 6 0.65 28.93 -0.23
C ALA A 6 1.34 28.46 1.07
N GLN A 7 0.73 27.54 1.82
CA GLN A 7 1.41 26.93 2.96
C GLN A 7 2.39 25.89 2.41
N ALA A 8 3.67 25.98 2.79
CA ALA A 8 4.72 25.02 2.43
C ALA A 8 4.29 23.61 2.85
N LYS A 9 3.51 22.96 1.98
CA LYS A 9 2.98 21.63 2.22
C LYS A 9 4.18 20.70 2.26
N PRO A 10 4.31 19.84 3.28
CA PRO A 10 5.40 18.88 3.33
C PRO A 10 5.41 18.08 2.01
N PRO A 11 6.58 17.77 1.45
CA PRO A 11 6.74 17.36 0.05
C PRO A 11 5.85 16.18 -0.36
N LEU A 12 5.53 15.27 0.57
CA LEU A 12 4.57 14.17 0.36
C LEU A 12 3.12 14.63 0.18
N ARG A 13 2.68 15.66 0.91
CA ARG A 13 1.33 16.23 0.77
C ARG A 13 1.16 16.99 -0.54
N THR A 14 2.23 17.61 -1.05
CA THR A 14 2.23 18.23 -2.38
C THR A 14 2.18 17.17 -3.48
N LEU A 15 2.89 16.05 -3.32
CA LEU A 15 2.92 14.98 -4.30
C LEU A 15 1.56 14.29 -4.48
N VAL A 16 0.89 13.95 -3.37
CA VAL A 16 -0.45 13.34 -3.39
C VAL A 16 -1.51 14.33 -3.89
N LEU A 17 -1.40 15.62 -3.53
CA LEU A 17 -2.36 16.64 -3.98
C LEU A 17 -2.17 17.05 -5.45
N ASN A 18 -0.99 16.83 -6.02
CA ASN A 18 -0.71 17.07 -7.43
C ASN A 18 -1.23 15.94 -8.36
N GLY A 19 -1.82 14.88 -7.80
CA GLY A 19 -2.47 13.83 -8.58
C GLY A 19 -1.53 12.77 -9.16
N ASP A 20 -0.31 12.66 -8.63
CA ASP A 20 0.61 11.57 -8.99
C ASP A 20 0.35 10.35 -8.09
N TRP A 21 -0.72 9.63 -8.42
CA TRP A 21 -1.14 8.41 -7.73
C TRP A 21 -0.21 7.23 -8.00
N PHE A 22 0.50 7.26 -9.13
CA PHE A 22 1.55 6.29 -9.43
C PHE A 22 2.62 6.29 -8.34
N VAL A 23 3.08 7.45 -7.88
CA VAL A 23 4.02 7.49 -6.75
C VAL A 23 3.40 6.96 -5.46
N GLY A 24 2.10 7.15 -5.24
CA GLY A 24 1.36 6.50 -4.15
C GLY A 24 1.46 4.98 -4.19
N SER A 25 1.32 4.38 -5.38
CA SER A 25 1.45 2.93 -5.58
C SER A 25 2.89 2.42 -5.36
N VAL A 26 3.89 3.18 -5.81
CA VAL A 26 5.32 2.86 -5.63
C VAL A 26 5.69 2.97 -4.14
N LEU A 27 5.16 3.96 -3.45
CA LEU A 27 5.35 4.13 -2.01
C LEU A 27 4.76 2.95 -1.24
N ALA A 28 3.52 2.54 -1.55
CA ALA A 28 2.89 1.38 -0.92
C ALA A 28 3.73 0.11 -1.13
N THR A 29 4.18 -0.12 -2.36
CA THR A 29 5.06 -1.25 -2.70
C THR A 29 6.37 -1.23 -1.90
N THR A 30 6.96 -0.04 -1.75
CA THR A 30 8.23 0.15 -1.02
C THR A 30 8.06 -0.11 0.48
N LEU A 31 6.99 0.42 1.08
CA LEU A 31 6.66 0.20 2.48
C LEU A 31 6.41 -1.27 2.77
N THR A 32 5.70 -1.98 1.89
CA THR A 32 5.49 -3.42 2.01
C THR A 32 6.82 -4.18 2.04
N LYS A 33 7.71 -3.92 1.08
CA LYS A 33 9.03 -4.58 1.04
C LYS A 33 9.86 -4.29 2.27
N LEU A 34 9.87 -3.03 2.72
CA LEU A 34 10.63 -2.63 3.90
C LEU A 34 10.07 -3.30 5.17
N THR A 35 8.75 -3.35 5.31
CA THR A 35 8.07 -3.98 6.44
C THR A 35 8.38 -5.48 6.50
N LEU A 36 8.35 -6.18 5.37
CA LEU A 36 8.69 -7.61 5.30
C LEU A 36 10.17 -7.87 5.53
N ARG A 37 11.04 -7.02 4.96
CA ARG A 37 12.48 -7.10 5.23
C ARG A 37 12.76 -6.89 6.71
N TYR A 38 12.12 -5.92 7.34
CA TYR A 38 12.22 -5.67 8.77
C TYR A 38 11.72 -6.85 9.58
N ALA A 39 10.58 -7.45 9.20
CA ALA A 39 10.06 -8.66 9.83
C ALA A 39 11.06 -9.83 9.79
N SER A 40 11.77 -10.01 8.67
CA SER A 40 12.76 -11.09 8.52
C SER A 40 14.02 -10.94 9.37
N ILE A 41 14.34 -9.73 9.84
CA ILE A 41 15.57 -9.43 10.60
C ILE A 41 15.25 -9.16 12.07
N CYS A 42 14.07 -8.62 12.37
CA CYS A 42 13.69 -8.23 13.72
C CYS A 42 13.20 -9.42 14.54
N LYS A 43 13.76 -9.60 15.74
CA LYS A 43 13.37 -10.66 16.68
C LYS A 43 12.13 -10.29 17.51
N HIS A 44 11.77 -9.01 17.57
CA HIS A 44 10.69 -8.50 18.42
C HIS A 44 9.41 -8.28 17.60
N LYS A 45 8.44 -9.20 17.75
CA LYS A 45 7.15 -9.17 17.06
C LYS A 45 6.38 -7.85 17.25
N GLU A 46 6.46 -7.25 18.43
CA GLU A 46 5.79 -5.98 18.74
C GLU A 46 6.24 -4.85 17.81
N ASN A 47 7.55 -4.76 17.52
CA ASN A 47 8.09 -3.71 16.66
C ASN A 47 7.72 -3.95 15.19
N VAL A 48 7.67 -5.21 14.77
CA VAL A 48 7.20 -5.57 13.42
C VAL A 48 5.73 -5.21 13.24
N ASN A 49 4.89 -5.51 14.23
CA ASN A 49 3.47 -5.14 14.22
C ASN A 49 3.27 -3.62 14.22
N LYS A 50 4.04 -2.87 15.00
CA LYS A 50 4.01 -1.40 14.98
C LYS A 50 4.32 -0.85 13.59
N LEU A 51 5.43 -1.27 12.99
CA LEU A 51 5.81 -0.83 11.64
C LEU A 51 4.76 -1.23 10.58
N ARG A 52 4.20 -2.44 10.70
CA ARG A 52 3.12 -2.93 9.84
C ARG A 52 1.87 -2.06 9.95
N CYS A 53 1.43 -1.74 11.17
CA CYS A 53 0.30 -0.85 11.40
C CYS A 53 0.55 0.55 10.84
N GLU A 54 1.75 1.11 11.04
CA GLU A 54 2.13 2.41 10.47
C GLU A 54 2.10 2.41 8.94
N ALA A 55 2.64 1.37 8.31
CA ALA A 55 2.60 1.21 6.85
C ALA A 55 1.16 1.12 6.32
N MET A 56 0.31 0.32 6.95
CA MET A 56 -1.11 0.19 6.58
C MET A 56 -1.89 1.50 6.79
N LEU A 57 -1.56 2.26 7.85
CA LEU A 57 -2.17 3.56 8.13
C LEU A 57 -1.82 4.59 7.05
N ILE A 58 -0.58 4.60 6.58
CA ILE A 58 -0.14 5.45 5.46
C ILE A 58 -0.91 5.08 4.18
N MET A 59 -0.97 3.81 3.82
CA MET A 59 -1.70 3.33 2.63
C MET A 59 -3.19 3.69 2.68
N THR A 60 -3.85 3.47 3.82
CA THR A 60 -5.26 3.82 4.02
C THR A 60 -5.49 5.33 3.93
N SER A 61 -4.55 6.12 4.46
CA SER A 61 -4.61 7.58 4.35
C SER A 61 -4.51 8.05 2.90
N ILE A 62 -3.68 7.42 2.07
CA ILE A 62 -3.57 7.72 0.64
C ILE A 62 -4.88 7.40 -0.07
N ILE A 63 -5.46 6.21 0.13
CA ILE A 63 -6.75 5.81 -0.46
C ILE A 63 -7.86 6.78 -0.06
N ARG A 64 -7.92 7.14 1.23
CA ARG A 64 -8.92 8.06 1.77
C ARG A 64 -8.82 9.46 1.15
N VAL A 65 -7.59 9.98 0.97
CA VAL A 65 -7.38 11.26 0.29
C VAL A 65 -7.71 11.17 -1.20
N GLY A 66 -7.37 10.07 -1.86
CA GLY A 66 -7.66 9.86 -3.29
C GLY A 66 -9.13 9.76 -3.65
N ARG A 67 -9.99 9.38 -2.70
CA ARG A 67 -11.45 9.37 -2.84
C ARG A 67 -12.14 10.66 -2.38
N SER A 68 -11.39 11.60 -1.83
CA SER A 68 -11.94 12.88 -1.36
C SER A 68 -12.02 13.91 -2.48
N GLU A 69 -12.69 15.04 -2.23
CA GLU A 69 -12.75 16.18 -3.16
C GLU A 69 -11.49 17.09 -3.12
N PHE A 70 -10.49 16.72 -2.30
CA PHE A 70 -9.28 17.53 -2.10
C PHE A 70 -8.21 17.46 -3.21
N PRO A 71 -7.97 16.33 -3.91
CA PRO A 71 -6.97 16.24 -4.97
C PRO A 71 -7.49 16.79 -6.31
N SER A 72 -6.56 17.18 -7.20
CA SER A 72 -6.91 17.73 -8.51
C SER A 72 -7.53 16.70 -9.47
N SER A 73 -7.27 15.41 -9.25
CA SER A 73 -7.84 14.28 -9.96
C SER A 73 -8.15 13.19 -8.94
N PRO A 74 -9.28 12.46 -9.06
CA PRO A 74 -9.50 11.27 -8.24
C PRO A 74 -8.38 10.25 -8.48
N ILE A 75 -8.21 9.34 -7.52
CA ILE A 75 -7.31 8.19 -7.66
C ILE A 75 -7.72 7.32 -8.85
N ASP A 76 -6.75 6.93 -9.68
CA ASP A 76 -6.97 5.96 -10.74
C ASP A 76 -7.16 4.55 -10.17
N GLU A 77 -7.94 3.76 -10.89
CA GLU A 77 -8.31 2.39 -10.49
C GLU A 77 -7.07 1.48 -10.35
N ASP A 78 -6.10 1.57 -11.27
CA ASP A 78 -4.87 0.78 -11.22
C ASP A 78 -4.04 1.09 -9.96
N SER A 79 -3.84 2.38 -9.64
CA SER A 79 -3.13 2.78 -8.42
C SER A 79 -3.89 2.40 -7.15
N HIS A 80 -5.22 2.53 -7.14
CA HIS A 80 -6.05 2.08 -6.02
C HIS A 80 -5.86 0.58 -5.76
N ASP A 81 -5.98 -0.25 -6.80
CA ASP A 81 -5.90 -1.71 -6.68
C ASP A 81 -4.51 -2.17 -6.27
N ARG A 82 -3.46 -1.54 -6.79
CA ARG A 82 -2.07 -1.78 -6.33
C ARG A 82 -1.88 -1.46 -4.85
N ILE A 83 -2.39 -0.32 -4.37
CA ILE A 83 -2.25 0.05 -2.96
C ILE A 83 -3.07 -0.91 -2.09
N MET A 84 -4.28 -1.28 -2.53
CA MET A 84 -5.16 -2.19 -1.81
C MET A 84 -4.57 -3.60 -1.70
N ALA A 85 -3.94 -4.10 -2.77
CA ALA A 85 -3.26 -5.39 -2.75
C ALA A 85 -2.04 -5.39 -1.82
N CYS A 86 -1.26 -4.29 -1.75
CA CYS A 86 -0.20 -4.14 -0.75
C CYS A 86 -0.76 -4.19 0.68
N LEU A 87 -1.89 -3.51 0.92
CA LEU A 87 -2.54 -3.48 2.22
C LEU A 87 -3.07 -4.87 2.63
N ARG A 88 -3.73 -5.57 1.70
CA ARG A 88 -4.20 -6.94 1.91
C ARG A 88 -3.06 -7.89 2.24
N LEU A 89 -1.97 -7.81 1.49
CA LEU A 89 -0.78 -8.63 1.71
C LEU A 89 -0.17 -8.40 3.10
N LEU A 90 -0.06 -7.13 3.54
CA LEU A 90 0.40 -6.83 4.90
C LEU A 90 -0.57 -7.31 5.98
N SER A 91 -1.87 -7.36 5.69
CA SER A 91 -2.88 -7.84 6.63
C SER A 91 -2.94 -9.37 6.74
N SER A 92 -2.61 -10.10 5.67
CA SER A 92 -2.70 -11.56 5.62
C SER A 92 -1.41 -12.27 6.00
N ILE A 93 -0.25 -11.60 5.91
CA ILE A 93 1.04 -12.21 6.23
C ILE A 93 1.16 -12.52 7.72
N THR A 94 1.43 -13.78 8.01
CA THR A 94 1.78 -14.26 9.36
C THR A 94 3.29 -14.19 9.59
N ASP A 95 3.74 -14.25 10.84
CA ASP A 95 5.17 -14.16 11.18
C ASP A 95 6.02 -15.26 10.51
N GLU A 96 5.46 -16.45 10.25
CA GLU A 96 6.17 -17.56 9.60
C GLU A 96 6.41 -17.29 8.10
N ASP A 97 5.49 -16.60 7.43
CA ASP A 97 5.58 -16.29 5.99
C ASP A 97 6.57 -15.15 5.67
N SER A 98 6.95 -14.37 6.69
CA SER A 98 7.78 -13.17 6.53
C SER A 98 9.19 -13.45 5.99
N HIS A 99 9.76 -14.61 6.32
CA HIS A 99 11.09 -15.03 5.85
C HIS A 99 11.09 -15.42 4.37
N LEU A 100 10.00 -16.01 3.87
CA LEU A 100 9.86 -16.44 2.49
C LEU A 100 9.43 -15.28 1.58
N THR A 101 8.56 -14.40 2.07
CA THR A 101 8.01 -13.27 1.30
C THR A 101 8.99 -12.11 1.14
N SER A 102 9.96 -11.90 2.04
CA SER A 102 10.99 -10.87 1.83
C SER A 102 11.82 -11.07 0.55
N TRP A 103 11.92 -12.30 0.04
CA TRP A 103 12.66 -12.63 -1.17
C TRP A 103 11.80 -12.58 -2.45
N LEU A 104 10.49 -12.79 -2.33
CA LEU A 104 9.59 -12.98 -3.48
C LEU A 104 8.83 -11.71 -3.92
N ILE A 105 8.99 -10.58 -3.24
CA ILE A 105 8.41 -9.30 -3.71
C ILE A 105 9.41 -8.59 -4.62
N THR A 106 9.79 -9.26 -5.69
CA THR A 106 10.27 -8.57 -6.90
C THR A 106 9.04 -7.94 -7.56
N CYS A 107 9.13 -6.72 -8.08
CA CYS A 107 7.99 -6.10 -8.79
C CYS A 107 7.44 -6.98 -9.94
N ARG A 108 8.25 -7.95 -10.41
CA ARG A 108 7.95 -8.89 -11.48
C ARG A 108 7.03 -10.05 -11.07
N GLU A 109 7.21 -10.60 -9.87
CA GLU A 109 6.38 -11.69 -9.32
C GLU A 109 5.10 -11.14 -8.68
N TRP A 110 5.09 -9.85 -8.33
CA TRP A 110 3.94 -9.17 -7.74
C TRP A 110 2.71 -9.17 -8.64
N ASN A 111 2.89 -8.99 -9.95
CA ASN A 111 1.78 -9.09 -10.92
C ASN A 111 1.18 -10.51 -10.95
N GLN A 112 2.01 -11.56 -10.83
CA GLN A 112 1.52 -12.94 -10.83
C GLN A 112 0.76 -13.29 -9.54
N LEU A 113 1.23 -12.79 -8.39
CA LEU A 113 0.52 -12.94 -7.12
C LEU A 113 -0.79 -12.14 -7.08
N LEU A 114 -0.81 -10.94 -7.67
CA LEU A 114 -2.02 -10.14 -7.87
C LEU A 114 -3.06 -10.91 -8.70
N ASP A 115 -2.66 -11.50 -9.82
CA ASP A 115 -3.55 -12.31 -10.67
C ASP A 115 -4.13 -13.51 -9.91
N GLN A 116 -3.33 -14.14 -9.05
CA GLN A 116 -3.77 -15.25 -8.20
C GLN A 116 -4.76 -14.81 -7.11
N ILE A 117 -4.51 -13.66 -6.47
CA ILE A 117 -5.40 -13.11 -5.44
C ILE A 117 -6.73 -12.65 -6.07
N HIS A 118 -6.69 -11.94 -7.21
CA HIS A 118 -7.89 -11.52 -7.94
C HIS A 118 -8.73 -12.73 -8.40
N SER A 119 -8.07 -13.80 -8.86
CA SER A 119 -8.73 -15.06 -9.24
C SER A 119 -9.37 -15.77 -8.03
N SER A 120 -8.76 -15.69 -6.84
CA SER A 120 -9.33 -16.26 -5.62
C SER A 120 -10.53 -15.48 -5.08
N GLU A 121 -10.56 -14.15 -5.27
CA GLU A 121 -11.68 -13.29 -4.85
C GLU A 121 -12.92 -13.47 -5.74
N LEU A 122 -12.74 -13.70 -7.05
CA LEU A 122 -13.84 -14.05 -7.98
C LEU A 122 -14.54 -15.35 -7.57
N LEU A 123 -13.76 -16.36 -7.15
CA LEU A 123 -14.31 -17.64 -6.66
C LEU A 123 -15.10 -17.48 -5.34
N SER A 124 -14.74 -16.53 -4.49
CA SER A 124 -15.51 -16.25 -3.26
C SER A 124 -16.78 -15.43 -3.49
N CYS A 125 -16.86 -14.65 -4.58
CA CYS A 125 -18.07 -13.89 -4.93
C CYS A 125 -19.14 -14.74 -5.63
N ASP A 126 -18.75 -15.81 -6.35
CA ASP A 126 -19.71 -16.73 -7.01
C ASP A 126 -20.39 -17.73 -6.03
N LEU A 127 -19.95 -17.75 -4.77
CA LEU A 127 -20.48 -18.64 -3.71
C LEU A 127 -21.37 -17.91 -2.68
N SER A 128 -21.67 -16.62 -2.87
CA SER A 128 -22.58 -15.82 -2.03
C SER A 128 -23.84 -15.41 -2.79
#